data_AF-A0A3S0WK34-F1
#
_entry.id   AF-A0A3S0WK34-F1
#
_cell.length_a   1.000
_cell.length_b   1.000
_cell.length_c   1.000
_cell.angle_alpha   90.00
_cell.angle_beta   90.00
_cell.angle_gamma   90.00
#
_symmetry.space_group_name_H-M   'P 1'
#
loop_
_entity.id
_entity.type
_entity.pdbx_description
1 polymer ?
#
loop_
_entity_poly.entity_id
_entity_poly.type
_entity_poly.pdbx_seq_one_letter_code
_entity_poly.pdbx_strand_id
1 'polypeptide(L)' 'MSDKTNNNGMKGISYQKRVKEINAIYDKHVKSGLSNREIWRRYIYPIYGISERALYNYLKCNFE' A
#
# COMPACT_ATOMS: atom_id res chain seq x y z
N MET A 1 -14.14 10.74 -1.47
CA MET A 1 -14.25 9.35 -0.98
C MET A 1 -14.62 8.54 -2.21
N SER A 2 -13.61 8.06 -2.94
CA SER A 2 -13.80 7.64 -4.34
C SER A 2 -13.52 6.14 -4.47
N ASP A 3 -14.55 5.34 -4.18
CA ASP A 3 -14.55 3.91 -4.46
C ASP A 3 -14.68 3.68 -5.97
N LYS A 4 -13.56 3.66 -6.69
CA LYS A 4 -13.52 3.15 -8.06
C LYS A 4 -13.23 1.65 -8.05
N THR A 5 -14.30 0.88 -7.90
CA THR A 5 -14.33 -0.55 -8.20
C THR A 5 -14.28 -0.73 -9.73
N ASN A 6 -13.08 -0.89 -10.29
CA ASN A 6 -12.94 -1.34 -11.67
C ASN A 6 -12.83 -2.87 -11.73
N ASN A 7 -13.84 -3.45 -12.36
CA ASN A 7 -13.92 -4.82 -12.80
C ASN A 7 -12.71 -5.18 -13.68
N ASN A 8 -11.94 -6.21 -13.29
CA ASN A 8 -11.25 -7.05 -14.26
C ASN A 8 -11.06 -8.45 -13.69
N GLY A 9 -11.76 -9.42 -14.27
CA GLY A 9 -11.78 -10.80 -13.82
C GLY A 9 -10.37 -11.42 -13.78
N MET A 10 -10.02 -11.94 -12.61
CA MET A 10 -9.10 -13.07 -12.39
C MET A 10 -7.58 -12.93 -12.69
N LYS A 11 -7.07 -11.82 -13.25
CA LYS A 11 -5.61 -11.63 -13.42
C LYS A 11 -5.11 -10.32 -12.78
N GLY A 12 -4.93 -10.33 -11.45
CA GLY A 12 -4.35 -9.17 -10.74
C GLY A 12 -4.80 -8.98 -9.29
N ILE A 13 -5.76 -9.78 -8.81
CA ILE A 13 -6.38 -9.66 -7.49
C ILE A 13 -5.34 -9.66 -6.36
N SER A 14 -4.31 -10.51 -6.47
CA SER A 14 -3.25 -10.60 -5.46
C SER A 14 -2.41 -9.32 -5.36
N TYR A 15 -2.12 -8.67 -6.49
CA TYR A 15 -1.38 -7.41 -6.51
C TYR A 15 -2.24 -6.28 -5.96
N GLN A 16 -3.47 -6.13 -6.44
CA GLN A 16 -4.39 -5.09 -5.97
C GLN A 16 -4.69 -5.23 -4.47
N LYS A 17 -4.90 -6.47 -3.99
CA LYS A 17 -5.08 -6.75 -2.56
C LYS A 17 -3.85 -6.32 -1.75
N ARG A 18 -2.65 -6.64 -2.23
CA ARG A 18 -1.38 -6.25 -1.60
C ARG A 18 -1.22 -4.73 -1.56
N VAL A 19 -1.54 -4.02 -2.65
CA VAL A 19 -1.49 -2.56 -2.70
C VAL A 19 -2.49 -1.94 -1.71
N LYS A 20 -3.72 -2.46 -1.65
CA LYS A 20 -4.75 -2.00 -0.72
C LYS A 20 -4.35 -2.22 0.74
N GLU A 21 -3.74 -3.36 1.05
CA GLU A 21 -3.28 -3.71 2.40
C GLU A 21 -2.11 -2.82 2.83
N ILE A 22 -1.12 -2.60 1.96
CA ILE A 22 0.00 -1.69 2.21
C ILE A 22 -0.50 -0.24 2.44
N ASN A 23 -1.41 0.25 1.59
CA ASN A 23 -1.99 1.58 1.73
C ASN A 23 -2.79 1.72 3.04
N ALA A 24 -3.53 0.69 3.46
CA ALA A 24 -4.28 0.71 4.71
C ALA A 24 -3.37 0.75 5.95
N ILE A 25 -2.28 -0.04 5.95
CA ILE A 25 -1.26 -0.01 7.00
C ILE A 25 -0.60 1.38 7.05
N TYR A 26 -0.22 1.91 5.89
CA TYR A 26 0.40 3.24 5.79
C TYR A 26 -0.52 4.35 6.32
N ASP A 27 -1.78 4.41 5.89
CA ASP A 27 -2.76 5.41 6.32
C ASP A 27 -3.01 5.37 7.84
N LYS A 28 -3.07 4.17 8.44
CA LYS A 28 -3.23 4.00 9.89
C LYS A 28 -2.05 4.61 10.67
N HIS A 29 -0.83 4.40 10.20
CA HIS A 29 0.37 4.81 10.92
C HIS A 29 0.79 6.26 10.64
N VAL A 30 0.53 6.78 9.43
CA VAL A 30 0.81 8.19 9.12
C VAL A 30 -0.08 9.12 9.96
N LYS A 31 -1.33 8.72 10.22
CA LYS A 31 -2.24 9.42 11.15
C LYS A 31 -1.77 9.42 12.60
N SER A 32 -0.92 8.46 12.98
CA SER A 32 -0.29 8.40 14.30
C SER A 32 0.96 9.29 14.40
N GLY A 33 1.35 9.98 13.33
CA GLY A 33 2.52 10.86 13.30
C GLY A 33 3.86 10.15 13.06
N LEU A 34 3.84 8.91 12.58
CA LEU A 34 5.07 8.17 12.26
C LEU A 34 5.65 8.60 10.91
N SER A 35 6.98 8.65 10.83
CA SER A 35 7.68 8.95 9.57
C SER A 35 7.51 7.81 8.57
N ASN A 36 7.35 8.11 7.28
CA ASN A 36 7.17 7.12 6.20
C ASN A 36 8.22 6.00 6.24
N ARG A 37 9.48 6.37 6.52
CA ARG A 37 10.61 5.44 6.62
C ARG A 37 10.51 4.52 7.85
N GLU A 38 9.98 5.02 8.96
CA GLU A 38 9.69 4.19 10.14
C GLU A 38 8.52 3.25 9.89
N ILE A 39 7.45 3.74 9.24
CA ILE A 39 6.29 2.92 8.89
C ILE A 39 6.73 1.77 7.96
N TRP A 40 7.53 2.11 6.95
CA TRP A 40 8.10 1.14 6.03
C TRP A 40 8.93 0.09 6.78
N ARG A 41 9.90 0.51 7.59
CA ARG A 41 10.81 -0.41 8.27
C ARG A 41 10.12 -1.28 9.33
N ARG A 42 9.15 -0.73 10.09
CA ARG A 42 8.47 -1.46 11.18
C ARG A 42 7.32 -2.34 10.72
N TYR A 43 6.54 -1.92 9.73
CA TYR A 43 5.28 -2.58 9.39
C TYR A 43 5.29 -3.22 7.99
N ILE A 44 5.93 -2.60 7.01
CA ILE A 44 5.80 -3.01 5.60
C ILE A 44 6.95 -3.95 5.18
N TYR A 45 8.17 -3.61 5.56
CA TYR A 45 9.38 -4.38 5.24
C TYR A 45 9.35 -5.81 5.79
N PRO A 46 9.04 -6.08 7.08
CA PRO A 46 9.05 -7.45 7.60
C PRO A 46 7.95 -8.35 7.01
N ILE A 47 6.85 -7.76 6.51
CA ILE A 47 5.73 -8.51 5.95
C ILE A 47 5.95 -8.80 4.46
N TYR A 48 6.43 -7.81 3.71
CA TYR A 48 6.45 -7.87 2.25
C TYR A 48 7.84 -7.92 1.62
N GLY A 49 8.90 -7.59 2.36
CA GLY A 49 10.28 -7.58 1.86
C GLY A 49 10.51 -6.62 0.69
N ILE A 50 9.71 -5.55 0.59
CA ILE A 50 9.77 -4.61 -0.54
C ILE A 50 10.71 -3.44 -0.26
N SER A 51 11.37 -2.95 -1.30
CA SER A 51 12.19 -1.74 -1.24
C SER A 51 11.34 -0.48 -1.05
N GLU A 52 11.94 0.57 -0.50
CA GLU A 52 11.29 1.88 -0.32
C GLU A 52 10.72 2.45 -1.65
N ARG A 53 11.47 2.27 -2.75
CA ARG A 53 11.00 2.63 -4.10
C ARG A 53 9.70 1.93 -4.49
N ALA A 54 9.56 0.65 -4.14
CA ALA A 54 8.35 -0.11 -4.40
C ALA A 54 7.21 0.38 -3.52
N LEU A 55 7.48 0.74 -2.24
CA LEU A 55 6.48 1.39 -1.39
C LEU A 55 5.92 2.64 -2.06
N TYR A 56 6.76 3.57 -2.52
CA TYR A 56 6.28 4.77 -3.21
C TYR A 56 5.51 4.44 -4.49
N ASN A 57 5.90 3.40 -5.21
CA ASN A 57 5.14 2.95 -6.37
C ASN A 57 3.75 2.44 -5.99
N TYR A 58 3.62 1.73 -4.86
CA TYR A 58 2.32 1.28 -4.33
C TYR A 58 1.45 2.43 -3.79
N LEU A 59 2.07 3.43 -3.13
CA LEU A 59 1.37 4.63 -2.68
C LEU A 59 0.90 5.49 -3.86
N LYS A 60 1.72 5.59 -4.92
CA LYS A 60 1.39 6.32 -6.16
C LYS A 60 0.37 5.58 -7.02
N CYS A 61 0.28 4.25 -6.91
CA CYS A 61 -0.75 3.43 -7.53
C CYS A 61 -2.11 3.62 -6.82
N ASN A 62 -2.53 4.89 -6.71
CA ASN A 62 -3.90 5.23 -6.45
C ASN A 62 -4.62 4.95 -7.78
N PHE A 63 -5.47 3.93 -7.82
CA PHE A 63 -6.32 3.68 -8.98
C PHE A 63 -7.31 4.84 -9.04
N GLU A 64 -6.91 5.89 -9.76
CA GLU A 64 -7.76 7.05 -10.03
C GLU A 64 -8.97 6.72 -10.88
#